data_AF-A0A7C1M371-F1
#
_entry.id   AF-A0A7C1M371-F1
#
_cell.length_a   1.000
_cell.length_b   1.000
_cell.length_c   1.000
_cell.angle_alpha   90.00
_cell.angle_beta   90.00
_cell.angle_gamma   90.00
#
_symmetry.space_group_name_H-M   'P 1'
#
loop_
_entity.id
_entity.type
_entity.pdbx_description
1 polymer ?
#
loop_
_entity_poly.entity_id
_entity_poly.type
_entity_poly.pdbx_seq_one_letter_code
_entity_poly.pdbx_strand_id
1 'polypeptide(L)' 'MVRTLNFDLVKNAIENAKQADNFETLAHFEYILSKLLRKVRIMITNSITPNLSDFVLLKRTTELYFLVISIQN' A
#
# COMPACT_ATOMS: atom_id res chain seq x y z
N MET A 1 -8.67 8.94 -18.27
CA MET A 1 -7.34 9.02 -17.61
C MET A 1 -7.37 8.11 -16.40
N VAL A 2 -6.81 6.89 -16.50
CA VAL A 2 -6.76 5.96 -15.37
C VAL A 2 -5.79 6.56 -14.37
N ARG A 3 -6.27 6.96 -13.18
CA ARG A 3 -5.42 7.41 -12.07
C ARG A 3 -4.57 6.23 -11.64
N THR A 4 -3.39 6.09 -12.22
CA THR A 4 -2.40 5.09 -11.82
C THR A 4 -1.93 5.48 -10.42
N LEU A 5 -2.07 4.55 -9.47
CA LEU A 5 -1.60 4.76 -8.11
C LEU A 5 -0.09 5.02 -8.16
N ASN A 6 0.35 6.22 -7.78
CA ASN A 6 1.77 6.55 -7.71
C ASN A 6 2.30 6.13 -6.32
N PHE A 7 2.98 4.98 -6.28
CA PHE A 7 3.52 4.42 -5.04
C PHE A 7 4.57 5.32 -4.38
N ASP A 8 5.35 6.05 -5.16
CA ASP A 8 6.37 6.96 -4.62
C ASP A 8 5.72 8.15 -3.91
N LEU A 9 4.60 8.65 -4.44
CA LEU A 9 3.82 9.70 -3.78
C LEU A 9 3.22 9.22 -2.46
N VAL A 10 2.70 7.99 -2.42
CA VAL A 10 2.18 7.39 -1.16
C VAL A 10 3.30 7.16 -0.16
N LYS A 11 4.46 6.68 -0.60
CA LYS A 11 5.66 6.53 0.24
C LYS A 11 6.04 7.87 0.89
N ASN A 12 6.17 8.93 0.09
CA ASN A 12 6.53 10.25 0.59
C ASN A 12 5.47 10.78 1.58
N ALA A 13 4.18 10.52 1.33
CA ALA A 13 3.11 10.92 2.23
C ALA A 13 3.20 10.21 3.61
N ILE A 14 3.57 8.92 3.62
CA ILE A 14 3.80 8.15 4.86
C ILE A 14 5.00 8.71 5.63
N GLU A 15 6.12 8.96 4.94
CA GLU A 15 7.32 9.52 5.57
C GLU A 15 7.07 10.93 6.13
N ASN A 16 6.33 11.77 5.40
CA ASN A 16 5.93 13.09 5.87
C ASN A 16 4.99 13.01 7.08
N ALA A 17 4.05 12.06 7.09
CA ALA A 17 3.16 11.85 8.24
C ALA A 17 3.95 11.48 9.50
N LYS A 18 5.04 10.71 9.37
CA LYS A 18 5.96 10.45 10.49
C LYS A 18 6.71 11.69 10.94
N GLN A 19 7.28 12.46 10.02
CA GLN A 19 8.01 13.69 10.37
C GLN A 19 7.13 14.70 11.11
N ALA A 20 5.83 14.69 10.83
CA ALA A 20 4.84 15.52 11.48
C ALA A 20 4.22 14.90 12.75
N ASP A 21 4.70 13.73 13.20
CA ASP A 21 4.11 12.93 14.29
C ASP A 21 2.59 12.73 14.16
N ASN A 22 2.10 12.63 12.92
CA ASN A 22 0.69 12.47 12.61
C ASN A 22 0.29 10.99 12.62
N PHE A 23 0.11 10.44 13.82
CA PHE A 23 -0.24 9.04 14.05
C PHE A 23 -1.60 8.64 13.46
N GLU A 24 -2.57 9.55 13.42
CA GLU A 24 -3.88 9.31 12.82
C GLU A 24 -3.75 9.02 11.32
N THR A 25 -2.94 9.82 10.63
CA THR A 25 -2.68 9.64 9.18
C THR A 25 -1.92 8.34 8.93
N LEU A 26 -0.96 7.97 9.78
CA LEU A 26 -0.27 6.69 9.68
C LEU A 26 -1.23 5.50 9.87
N ALA A 27 -2.10 5.54 10.89
CA ALA A 27 -3.11 4.50 11.11
C ALA A 27 -4.09 4.40 9.93
N HIS A 28 -4.44 5.54 9.33
CA HIS A 28 -5.27 5.57 8.13
C HIS A 28 -4.59 4.90 6.93
N PHE A 29 -3.29 5.17 6.71
CA PHE A 29 -2.52 4.49 5.66
C PHE A 29 -2.41 2.99 5.91
N GLU A 30 -2.14 2.56 7.15
CA GLU A 30 -2.11 1.14 7.52
C GLU A 30 -3.43 0.43 7.16
N TYR A 31 -4.56 1.05 7.51
CA TYR A 31 -5.89 0.53 7.21
C TYR A 31 -6.17 0.43 5.71
N ILE A 32 -5.83 1.45 4.94
CA ILE A 32 -6.02 1.44 3.48
C ILE A 32 -5.14 0.37 2.83
N LEU A 33 -3.86 0.31 3.20
CA LEU A 33 -2.90 -0.61 2.61
C LEU A 33 -3.23 -2.07 2.94
N SER A 34 -3.64 -2.37 4.18
CA SER A 34 -4.10 -3.71 4.55
C SER A 34 -5.35 -4.16 3.76
N LYS A 35 -6.32 -3.25 3.55
CA LYS A 35 -7.48 -3.51 2.69
C LYS A 35 -7.08 -3.73 1.23
N LEU A 36 -6.14 -2.94 0.71
CA LEU A 36 -5.66 -3.07 -0.66
C LEU A 36 -4.94 -4.40 -0.86
N LEU A 37 -4.06 -4.79 0.07
CA LEU A 37 -3.40 -6.10 0.08
C LEU A 37 -4.40 -7.25 0.01
N ARG A 38 -5.44 -7.20 0.84
CA ARG A 38 -6.49 -8.23 0.84
C ARG A 38 -7.19 -8.31 -0.51
N LYS A 39 -7.55 -7.17 -1.10
CA LYS A 39 -8.22 -7.12 -2.42
C LYS A 39 -7.32 -7.67 -3.53
N VAL A 40 -6.06 -7.26 -3.57
CA VAL A 40 -5.09 -7.70 -4.59
C VAL A 40 -4.84 -9.21 -4.46
N ARG A 41 -4.71 -9.73 -3.24
CA ARG A 41 -4.61 -11.18 -3.02
C ARG A 41 -5.82 -11.93 -3.56
N ILE A 42 -7.04 -11.49 -3.23
CA ILE A 42 -8.28 -12.10 -3.74
C ILE A 42 -8.31 -12.06 -5.27
N MET A 43 -7.92 -10.93 -5.88
CA MET A 43 -7.89 -10.77 -7.33
C MET A 43 -6.92 -11.75 -7.99
N ILE A 44 -5.72 -11.93 -7.44
CA ILE A 44 -4.73 -12.89 -7.92
C ILE A 44 -5.25 -14.32 -7.75
N THR A 45 -5.78 -14.68 -6.57
CA THR A 45 -6.30 -16.02 -6.29
C THR A 45 -7.47 -16.40 -7.20
N ASN A 46 -8.33 -15.44 -7.53
CA ASN A 46 -9.50 -15.66 -8.39
C ASN A 46 -9.15 -15.55 -9.89
N SER A 47 -7.92 -15.18 -10.24
CA SER A 47 -7.49 -15.10 -11.64
C SER A 47 -6.97 -16.45 -12.13
N ILE A 48 -7.50 -16.91 -13.26
CA ILE A 48 -7.04 -18.14 -13.93
C ILE A 48 -5.59 -17.97 -14.43
N THR A 49 -5.24 -16.75 -14.86
CA THR A 49 -3.88 -16.36 -15.28
C THR A 49 -3.55 -14.99 -14.68
N PRO A 50 -2.97 -14.94 -13.47
CA PRO A 50 -2.63 -13.68 -12.83
C PRO A 50 -1.60 -12.92 -13.67
N ASN A 51 -1.81 -11.62 -13.88
CA ASN A 51 -0.90 -10.82 -14.69
C ASN A 51 0.29 -10.37 -13.84
N LEU A 52 1.45 -10.15 -14.48
CA LEU A 52 2.64 -9.56 -13.85
C LEU A 52 2.31 -8.23 -13.15
N SER A 53 1.38 -7.45 -13.69
CA SER A 53 0.90 -6.20 -13.07
C SER A 53 0.31 -6.43 -11.68
N ASP A 54 -0.37 -7.54 -11.45
CA ASP A 54 -1.05 -7.85 -10.20
C ASP A 54 -0.04 -8.22 -9.13
N PHE A 55 1.00 -8.98 -9.51
CA PHE A 55 2.13 -9.28 -8.64
C PHE A 55 2.96 -8.03 -8.31
N VAL A 56 3.17 -7.14 -9.28
CA VAL A 56 3.84 -5.85 -9.03
C VAL A 56 3.02 -5.00 -8.05
N LEU A 57 1.71 -4.91 -8.25
CA LEU A 57 0.80 -4.22 -7.35
C LEU A 57 0.82 -4.83 -5.93
N LEU A 58 0.81 -6.16 -5.82
CA LEU A 58 0.92 -6.85 -4.54
C LEU A 58 2.24 -6.51 -3.84
N LYS A 59 3.36 -6.61 -4.56
CA LYS A 59 4.70 -6.31 -4.03
C LYS A 59 4.79 -4.88 -3.52
N ARG A 60 4.42 -3.89 -4.35
CA ARG A 60 4.51 -2.47 -4.00
C ARG A 60 3.60 -2.10 -2.83
N THR A 61 2.38 -2.64 -2.78
CA THR A 61 1.47 -2.41 -1.65
C THR A 61 2.03 -3.04 -0.36
N THR A 62 2.69 -4.19 -0.47
CA THR A 62 3.32 -4.87 0.67
C THR A 62 4.49 -4.06 1.22
N GLU A 63 5.34 -3.52 0.34
CA GLU A 63 6.43 -2.61 0.70
C GLU A 63 5.92 -1.39 1.49
N LEU A 64 4.86 -0.74 1.01
CA LEU A 64 4.26 0.41 1.71
C LEU A 64 3.64 0.02 3.05
N TYR A 65 2.96 -1.13 3.13
CA TYR A 65 2.35 -1.59 4.37
C TYR A 65 3.39 -1.83 5.46
N PHE A 66 4.50 -2.51 5.11
CA PHE A 66 5.61 -2.70 6.03
C PHE A 66 6.28 -1.40 6.43
N LEU A 67 6.41 -0.43 5.51
CA LEU A 67 6.92 0.89 5.84
C LEU A 67 6.10 1.55 6.95
N VAL A 68 4.77 1.59 6.81
CA VAL A 68 3.89 2.19 7.84
C VAL A 68 4.07 1.52 9.19
N ILE A 69 4.04 0.18 9.24
CA ILE A 69 4.21 -0.58 10.49
C ILE A 69 5.60 -0.31 11.12
N SER A 70 6.65 -0.28 10.31
CA SER A 70 8.03 -0.06 10.78
C SER A 70 8.26 1.33 11.35
N ILE A 71 7.47 2.31 10.91
CA ILE A 71 7.56 3.71 11.32
C ILE A 71 6.77 3.98 12.62
N GLN A 72 5.74 3.18 12.88
CA GLN A 72 4.89 3.27 14.07
C GLN A 72 5.47 2.52 15.28
N ASN A 73 6.23 1.45 15.05
CA ASN A 73 6.98 0.74 16.10
C ASN A 73 8.33 1.43 16.38
#